data_AF-A0A243S0A4-F1
#
_entry.id   AF-A0A243S0A4-F1
#
_cell.length_a   1.000
_cell.length_b   1.000
_cell.length_c   1.000
_cell.angle_alpha   90.00
_cell.angle_beta   90.00
_cell.angle_gamma   90.00
#
_symmetry.space_group_name_H-M   'P 1'
#
loop_
_entity.id
_entity.type
_entity.pdbx_description
1 polymer ?
#
loop_
_entity_poly.entity_id
_entity_poly.type
_entity_poly.pdbx_seq_one_letter_code
_entity_poly.pdbx_strand_id
1 'polypeptide(L)'
;MEVKNTGNATIKADFERQVEDLAKWEGKGSAGRATRVEIETTEKWTNIFSGYKSGKRDGVKYKPEGTPAGTMVKNGVSVRIAGTDISPSRLKRMEAEIQARKQAGTMEWSRMKTPKEAMDYLGVS
;
A
#
# COMPACT_ATOMS: atom_id res chain seq x y z
N MET A 1 -7.59 4.50 -13.56
CA MET A 1 -7.90 5.68 -12.72
C MET A 1 -6.81 5.73 -11.66
N GLU A 2 -6.29 6.91 -11.34
CA GLU A 2 -5.18 7.03 -10.40
C GLU A 2 -5.63 7.83 -9.18
N VAL A 3 -5.39 7.30 -7.99
CA VAL A 3 -5.61 8.05 -6.75
C VAL A 3 -4.26 8.47 -6.22
N LYS A 4 -4.00 9.77 -6.31
CA LYS A 4 -2.81 10.41 -5.75
C LYS A 4 -2.97 10.54 -4.24
N ASN A 5 -2.01 10.00 -3.51
CA ASN A 5 -1.97 9.97 -2.08
C ASN A 5 -0.58 10.37 -1.58
N THR A 6 -0.53 10.87 -0.35
CA THR A 6 0.74 10.94 0.40
C THR A 6 0.93 9.65 1.19
N GLY A 7 2.17 9.29 1.54
CA GLY A 7 2.41 8.12 2.39
C GLY A 7 1.67 8.16 3.74
N ASN A 8 1.32 9.34 4.25
CA ASN A 8 0.51 9.47 5.47
C ASN A 8 -1.01 9.39 5.24
N ALA A 9 -1.48 9.61 4.00
CA ALA A 9 -2.88 9.45 3.65
C ALA A 9 -3.28 7.97 3.54
N THR A 10 -2.34 7.10 3.17
CA THR A 10 -2.62 5.66 2.96
C THR A 10 -2.99 4.90 4.23
N ILE A 11 -2.59 5.40 5.40
CA ILE A 11 -2.94 4.78 6.69
C ILE A 11 -4.27 5.27 7.27
N LYS A 12 -4.97 6.19 6.60
CA LYS A 12 -6.29 6.64 7.07
C LYS A 12 -7.34 5.57 6.81
N ALA A 13 -8.36 5.50 7.67
CA ALA A 13 -9.46 4.55 7.51
C ALA A 13 -10.13 4.62 6.13
N ASP A 14 -10.28 5.82 5.57
CA ASP A 14 -10.88 6.03 4.25
C ASP A 14 -10.07 5.41 3.09
N PHE A 15 -8.78 5.15 3.28
CA PHE A 15 -7.94 4.57 2.24
C PHE A 15 -8.38 3.15 1.87
N GLU A 16 -8.89 2.37 2.82
CA GLU A 16 -9.47 1.05 2.52
C GLU A 16 -10.59 1.16 1.48
N ARG A 17 -11.53 2.09 1.70
CA ARG A 17 -12.64 2.35 0.76
C ARG A 17 -12.13 2.84 -0.60
N GLN A 18 -11.10 3.69 -0.64
CA GLN A 18 -10.50 4.14 -1.90
C GLN A 18 -9.97 2.96 -2.72
N VAL A 19 -9.31 1.99 -2.08
CA VAL A 19 -8.79 0.79 -2.74
C VAL A 19 -9.92 -0.13 -3.20
N GLU A 20 -10.95 -0.34 -2.38
CA GLU A 20 -12.15 -1.12 -2.76
C GLU A 20 -12.87 -0.51 -3.96
N ASP A 21 -13.05 0.81 -3.97
CA ASP A 21 -13.68 1.51 -5.07
C ASP A 21 -12.82 1.35 -6.33
N LEU A 22 -11.51 1.60 -6.24
CA LEU A 22 -10.57 1.39 -7.34
C LEU A 22 -10.69 -0.01 -7.96
N ALA A 23 -10.71 -1.06 -7.15
CA ALA A 23 -10.86 -2.43 -7.64
C ALA A 23 -12.21 -2.68 -8.34
N LYS A 24 -13.30 -2.09 -7.85
CA LYS A 24 -14.61 -2.13 -8.53
C LYS A 24 -14.58 -1.43 -9.89
N TRP A 25 -13.79 -0.37 -10.05
CA TRP A 25 -13.62 0.31 -11.34
C TRP A 25 -12.83 -0.53 -12.35
N GLU A 26 -11.82 -1.28 -11.90
CA GLU A 26 -11.05 -2.19 -12.76
C GLU A 26 -11.94 -3.30 -13.35
N GLY A 27 -12.84 -3.88 -12.54
CA GLY A 27 -13.79 -4.91 -12.99
C GLY A 27 -14.88 -4.43 -13.96
N LYS A 28 -15.05 -3.11 -14.15
CA LYS A 28 -16.12 -2.51 -14.98
C LYS A 28 -15.66 -2.11 -16.40
N GLY A 29 -14.64 -2.75 -16.95
CA GLY A 29 -14.36 -2.70 -18.39
C GLY A 29 -13.77 -1.39 -18.92
N SER A 30 -13.06 -0.62 -18.09
CA SER A 30 -12.28 0.52 -18.58
C SER A 30 -10.97 0.04 -19.23
N ALA A 31 -11.07 -0.52 -20.43
CA ALA A 31 -9.92 -0.89 -21.26
C ALA A 31 -9.01 0.34 -21.46
N GLY A 32 -7.78 0.27 -20.93
CA GLY A 32 -6.73 1.26 -21.19
C GLY A 32 -6.33 2.19 -20.03
N ARG A 33 -6.97 2.12 -18.84
CA ARG A 33 -6.54 2.93 -17.68
C ARG A 33 -6.19 2.04 -16.48
N ALA A 34 -4.90 1.79 -16.27
CA ALA A 34 -4.41 1.10 -15.07
C ALA A 34 -5.03 1.74 -13.81
N THR A 35 -5.66 0.91 -13.00
CA THR A 35 -6.19 1.30 -11.68
C THR A 35 -5.08 1.07 -10.68
N ARG A 36 -4.51 2.18 -10.18
CA ARG A 36 -3.38 2.12 -9.25
C ARG A 36 -3.48 3.21 -8.19
N VAL A 37 -2.89 2.95 -7.04
CA VAL A 37 -2.59 3.98 -6.06
C VAL A 37 -1.28 4.65 -6.47
N GLU A 38 -1.22 5.98 -6.45
CA GLU A 38 0.02 6.73 -6.67
C GLU A 38 0.42 7.44 -5.37
N ILE A 39 1.65 7.21 -4.93
CA ILE A 39 2.32 7.96 -3.87
C ILE A 39 3.43 8.77 -4.53
N GLU A 40 3.23 10.08 -4.65
CA GLU A 40 4.09 10.93 -5.49
C GLU A 40 5.54 11.02 -4.97
N THR A 41 5.75 10.86 -3.66
CA THR A 41 7.07 11.00 -3.04
C THR A 41 7.46 9.75 -2.26
N THR A 42 8.75 9.65 -1.95
CA THR A 42 9.28 8.66 -1.02
C THR A 42 9.09 9.08 0.45
N GLU A 43 8.44 10.21 0.73
CA GLU A 43 8.19 10.59 2.11
C GLU A 43 7.14 9.68 2.73
N LYS A 44 7.54 8.94 3.78
CA LYS A 44 6.66 8.08 4.58
C LYS A 44 5.90 7.03 3.76
N TRP A 45 6.39 6.65 2.58
CA TRP A 45 5.70 5.69 1.72
C TRP A 45 5.55 4.32 2.40
N THR A 46 6.51 3.93 3.26
CA THR A 46 6.50 2.68 4.03
C THR A 46 5.34 2.55 5.02
N ASN A 47 4.63 3.65 5.29
CA ASN A 47 3.41 3.63 6.10
C ASN A 47 2.35 2.67 5.56
N ILE A 48 2.37 2.34 4.28
CA ILE A 48 1.48 1.31 3.72
C ILE A 48 1.62 -0.06 4.42
N PHE A 49 2.70 -0.29 5.17
CA PHE A 49 2.95 -1.51 5.95
C PHE A 49 2.73 -1.32 7.47
N SER A 50 2.41 -0.11 7.94
CA SER A 50 2.36 0.23 9.38
C SER A 50 1.01 -0.05 10.03
N GLY A 51 0.01 -0.48 9.26
CA GLY A 51 -1.36 -0.65 9.72
C GLY A 51 -2.16 0.65 9.70
N TYR A 52 -3.48 0.51 9.73
CA TYR A 52 -4.38 1.66 9.67
C TYR A 52 -4.50 2.42 11.00
N LYS A 53 -4.64 3.74 10.89
CA LYS A 53 -5.11 4.62 11.97
C LYS A 53 -6.64 4.55 12.05
N SER A 54 -7.17 4.69 13.27
CA SER A 54 -8.62 4.85 13.45
C SER A 54 -9.10 6.14 12.79
N GLY A 55 -10.25 6.07 12.12
CA GLY A 55 -10.97 7.21 11.56
C GLY A 55 -12.46 7.09 11.85
N LYS A 56 -13.27 7.71 11.00
CA LYS A 56 -14.73 7.55 11.01
C LYS A 56 -15.18 6.98 9.66
N ARG A 57 -16.11 6.03 9.69
CA ARG A 57 -16.83 5.52 8.52
C ARG A 57 -18.32 5.74 8.78
N ASP A 58 -18.98 6.50 7.90
CA ASP A 58 -20.41 6.83 8.02
C ASP A 58 -20.78 7.41 9.41
N GLY A 59 -19.89 8.24 9.98
CA GLY A 59 -20.06 8.85 11.30
C GLY A 59 -19.62 8.01 12.50
N VAL A 60 -19.35 6.71 12.31
CA VAL A 60 -18.96 5.77 13.37
C VAL A 60 -17.44 5.59 13.41
N LYS A 61 -16.85 5.51 14.61
CA LYS A 61 -15.42 5.23 14.77
C LYS A 61 -15.10 3.87 14.15
N TYR A 62 -14.17 3.86 13.21
CA TYR A 62 -13.78 2.68 12.45
C TYR A 62 -12.27 2.60 12.36
N LYS A 63 -11.72 1.39 12.49
CA LYS A 63 -10.30 1.10 12.25
C LYS A 63 -10.24 -0.14 11.37
N PRO A 64 -9.82 -0.02 10.11
CA PRO A 64 -9.62 -1.19 9.26
C PRO A 64 -8.58 -2.13 9.87
N GLU A 65 -8.75 -3.43 9.62
CA GLU A 65 -7.79 -4.45 10.02
C GLU A 65 -6.63 -4.54 9.02
N GLY A 66 -5.51 -5.12 9.46
CA GLY A 66 -4.35 -5.32 8.60
C GLY A 66 -3.63 -4.03 8.19
N THR A 67 -3.06 -4.04 6.99
CA THR A 67 -2.25 -2.94 6.44
C THR A 67 -2.83 -2.40 5.12
N PRO A 68 -2.57 -1.13 4.79
CA PRO A 68 -2.88 -0.60 3.47
C PRO A 68 -2.33 -1.44 2.31
N ALA A 69 -1.13 -1.98 2.45
CA ALA A 69 -0.53 -2.90 1.50
C ALA A 69 -1.36 -4.18 1.34
N GLY A 70 -1.77 -4.79 2.46
CA GLY A 70 -2.62 -5.98 2.47
C GLY A 70 -3.97 -5.75 1.79
N THR A 71 -4.58 -4.58 2.00
CA THR A 71 -5.82 -4.20 1.31
C THR A 71 -5.60 -4.07 -0.20
N MET A 72 -4.52 -3.44 -0.64
CA MET A 72 -4.18 -3.33 -2.07
C MET A 72 -3.97 -4.72 -2.69
N VAL A 73 -3.23 -5.60 -2.02
CA VAL A 73 -3.00 -6.99 -2.44
C VAL A 73 -4.31 -7.77 -2.55
N LYS A 74 -5.16 -7.71 -1.52
CA LYS A 74 -6.47 -8.39 -1.48
C LYS A 74 -7.36 -8.01 -2.65
N ASN A 75 -7.28 -6.75 -3.08
CA ASN A 75 -8.12 -6.18 -4.12
C ASN A 75 -7.44 -6.14 -5.51
N GLY A 76 -6.23 -6.69 -5.66
CA GLY A 76 -5.50 -6.69 -6.93
C GLY A 76 -4.98 -5.32 -7.37
N VAL A 77 -4.99 -4.31 -6.49
CA VAL A 77 -4.63 -2.94 -6.82
C VAL A 77 -3.11 -2.76 -6.74
N SER A 78 -2.51 -2.27 -7.82
CA SER A 78 -1.09 -1.92 -7.87
C SER A 78 -0.80 -0.56 -7.22
N VAL A 79 0.44 -0.33 -6.83
CA VAL A 79 0.88 0.96 -6.28
C VAL A 79 2.12 1.48 -7.03
N ARG A 80 2.14 2.78 -7.30
CA ARG A 80 3.30 3.51 -7.81
C ARG A 80 3.82 4.43 -6.73
N ILE A 81 5.12 4.42 -6.47
CA ILE A 81 5.75 5.21 -5.42
C ILE A 81 6.95 5.94 -6.00
N ALA A 82 6.89 7.28 -6.04
CA ALA A 82 7.92 8.13 -6.64
C ALA A 82 8.35 7.62 -8.03
N GLY A 83 7.38 7.29 -8.89
CA GLY A 83 7.61 6.76 -10.23
C GLY A 83 7.96 5.27 -10.30
N THR A 84 8.16 4.58 -9.17
CA THR A 84 8.44 3.12 -9.15
C THR A 84 7.15 2.33 -9.03
N ASP A 85 6.82 1.52 -10.04
CA ASP A 85 5.66 0.65 -10.04
C ASP A 85 5.91 -0.65 -9.24
N ILE A 86 4.97 -0.98 -8.35
CA ILE A 86 4.95 -2.18 -7.52
C ILE A 86 3.63 -2.91 -7.78
N SER A 87 3.74 -4.07 -8.42
CA SER A 87 2.61 -4.98 -8.67
C SER A 87 2.06 -5.57 -7.35
N PRO A 88 0.79 -6.02 -7.31
CA PRO A 88 0.23 -6.69 -6.14
C PRO A 88 1.04 -7.90 -5.66
N SER A 89 1.62 -8.69 -6.57
CA SER A 89 2.44 -9.86 -6.22
C SER A 89 3.74 -9.47 -5.51
N ARG A 90 4.46 -8.45 -6.01
CA ARG A 90 5.63 -7.88 -5.33
C ARG A 90 5.26 -7.28 -3.98
N LEU A 91 4.16 -6.52 -3.92
CA LEU A 91 3.69 -5.92 -2.68
C LEU A 91 3.37 -6.97 -1.61
N LYS A 92 2.74 -8.09 -2.00
CA LYS A 92 2.48 -9.24 -1.12
C LYS A 92 3.76 -9.85 -0.57
N ARG A 93 4.79 -10.02 -1.42
CA ARG A 93 6.11 -10.53 -0.98
C ARG A 93 6.77 -9.57 0.01
N MET A 94 6.74 -8.27 -0.29
CA MET A 94 7.28 -7.25 0.62
C MET A 94 6.58 -7.29 1.99
N GLU A 95 5.25 -7.40 2.02
CA GLU A 95 4.49 -7.48 3.27
C GLU A 95 4.86 -8.73 4.09
N ALA A 96 5.01 -9.89 3.43
CA ALA A 96 5.42 -11.13 4.08
C ALA A 96 6.83 -11.01 4.69
N GLU A 97 7.80 -10.47 3.94
CA GLU A 97 9.18 -10.27 4.41
C GLU A 97 9.26 -9.26 5.56
N ILE A 98 8.50 -8.17 5.48
CA ILE A 98 8.39 -7.18 6.55
C ILE A 98 7.81 -7.84 7.80
N GLN A 99 6.75 -8.64 7.66
CA GLN A 99 6.15 -9.33 8.80
C GLN A 99 7.12 -10.32 9.45
N ALA A 100 7.84 -11.13 8.65
CA ALA A 100 8.85 -12.06 9.13
C ALA A 100 9.96 -11.33 9.92
N ARG A 101 10.49 -10.22 9.37
CA ARG A 101 11.53 -9.41 10.03
C ARG A 101 11.03 -8.69 11.27
N LYS A 102 9.79 -8.21 11.27
CA LYS A 102 9.16 -7.62 12.47
C LYS A 102 9.01 -8.65 13.58
N GLN A 103 8.60 -9.88 13.25
CA GLN A 103 8.51 -10.98 14.21
C GLN A 103 9.88 -11.39 14.75
N ALA A 104 10.91 -11.37 13.90
CA ALA A 104 12.29 -11.63 14.29
C ALA A 104 13.00 -10.46 15.01
N GLY A 105 12.38 -9.27 15.06
CA GLY A 105 12.99 -8.06 15.63
C GLY A 105 14.14 -7.48 14.80
N THR A 106 14.29 -7.87 13.53
CA THR A 106 15.41 -7.50 12.64
C THR A 106 15.03 -6.42 11.61
N MET A 107 13.88 -5.76 11.80
CA MET A 107 13.33 -4.81 10.84
C MET A 107 14.05 -3.45 10.88
N GLU A 108 14.76 -3.12 9.80
CA GLU A 108 15.47 -1.84 9.63
C GLU A 108 14.75 -0.91 8.65
N TRP A 109 13.75 -0.16 9.14
CA TRP A 109 12.97 0.77 8.31
C TRP A 109 13.83 1.84 7.62
N SER A 110 14.98 2.20 8.19
CA SER A 110 15.93 3.18 7.64
C SER A 110 16.56 2.73 6.32
N ARG A 111 16.54 1.43 6.01
CA ARG A 111 17.03 0.84 4.75
C ARG A 111 16.02 0.88 3.62
N MET A 112 14.79 1.31 3.89
CA MET A 112 13.67 1.37 2.94
C MET A 112 13.34 2.81 2.52
N LYS A 113 14.36 3.65 2.23
CA LYS A 113 14.11 5.06 1.89
C LYS A 113 13.38 5.18 0.56
N THR A 114 13.75 4.35 -0.41
CA THR A 114 13.08 4.25 -1.71
C THR A 114 12.44 2.86 -1.90
N PRO A 115 11.45 2.72 -2.80
CA PRO A 115 10.89 1.42 -3.17
C PRO A 115 11.94 0.43 -3.68
N LYS A 116 12.93 0.91 -4.43
CA LYS A 116 14.01 0.07 -4.96
C LYS A 116 14.90 -0.48 -3.86
N GLU A 117 15.37 0.36 -2.94
CA GLU A 117 16.17 -0.08 -1.80
C GLU A 117 15.38 -1.01 -0.88
N ALA A 118 14.07 -0.78 -0.73
CA ALA A 118 13.23 -1.68 0.04
C ALA A 118 13.12 -3.06 -0.59
N MET A 119 12.90 -3.15 -1.91
CA MET A 119 12.87 -4.43 -2.61
C MET A 119 14.21 -5.16 -2.49
N ASP A 120 15.33 -4.46 -2.65
CA ASP A 120 16.68 -5.02 -2.47
C ASP A 120 16.91 -5.53 -1.03
N TYR A 121 16.63 -4.68 -0.03
CA TYR A 121 16.76 -5.04 1.39
C TYR A 121 15.89 -6.24 1.79
N LEU A 122 14.67 -6.31 1.27
CA LEU A 122 13.71 -7.39 1.53
C LEU A 122 13.96 -8.63 0.65
N GLY A 123 14.84 -8.58 -0.35
CA GLY A 123 15.08 -9.69 -1.27
C GLY A 123 13.94 -9.98 -2.24
N VAL A 124 13.14 -8.95 -2.59
CA VAL A 124 11.99 -9.07 -3.49
C VAL A 124 12.38 -8.70 -4.93
N SER A 125 12.26 -9.65 -5.85
CA SER A 125 12.42 -9.46 -7.31
C SER A 125 11.10 -9.49 -8.09
#